data_AF-A0A2B2BDR2-F1
#
_entry.id   AF-A0A2B2BDR2-F1
#
_cell.length_a   1.000
_cell.length_b   1.000
_cell.length_c   1.000
_cell.angle_alpha   90.00
_cell.angle_beta   90.00
_cell.angle_gamma   90.00
#
_symmetry.space_group_name_H-M   'P 1'
#
loop_
_entity.id
_entity.type
_entity.pdbx_description
1 polymer ?
#
loop_
_entity_poly.entity_id
_entity_poly.type
_entity_poly.pdbx_seq_one_letter_code
_entity_poly.pdbx_strand_id
1 'polypeptide(L)' 'FKVASVDLYDAMMSYELGELNSSLKGASVQFNVNNVADTKYVASCASGTACFYGIGRTVTATVNYRW' A
#
# COMPACT_ATOMS: atom_id res chain seq x y z
N PHE A 1 -29.62 5.13 -1.75
CA PHE A 1 -28.54 5.30 -2.74
C PHE A 1 -27.68 4.04 -2.71
N LYS A 2 -27.08 3.66 -3.85
CA LYS A 2 -26.25 2.45 -3.96
C LYS A 2 -24.82 2.88 -4.30
N VAL A 3 -23.83 2.28 -3.63
CA VAL A 3 -22.41 2.48 -3.93
C VAL A 3 -21.95 1.36 -4.86
N ALA A 4 -21.20 1.71 -5.90
CA ALA A 4 -20.66 0.71 -6.83
C ALA A 4 -19.61 -0.16 -6.15
N SER A 5 -19.54 -1.44 -6.51
CA SER A 5 -18.43 -2.30 -6.12
C SER A 5 -17.15 -1.83 -6.81
N VAL A 6 -16.03 -2.04 -6.14
CA VAL A 6 -14.69 -1.71 -6.63
C VAL A 6 -13.75 -2.85 -6.30
N ASP A 7 -12.84 -3.14 -7.22
CA ASP A 7 -11.72 -4.04 -6.97
C ASP A 7 -10.46 -3.19 -6.77
N LEU A 8 -9.72 -3.50 -5.71
CA LEU A 8 -8.43 -2.90 -5.41
C LEU A 8 -7.38 -3.99 -5.35
N TYR A 9 -6.18 -3.63 -5.79
CA TYR A 9 -5.03 -4.52 -5.82
C TYR A 9 -3.92 -3.90 -4.99
N ASP A 10 -3.28 -4.74 -4.19
CA ASP A 10 -2.15 -4.37 -3.34
C ASP A 10 -0.93 -5.20 -3.74
N ALA A 11 0.25 -4.63 -3.54
CA ALA A 11 1.51 -5.28 -3.85
C ALA A 11 2.56 -5.03 -2.76
N MET A 12 3.41 -6.02 -2.52
CA MET A 12 4.52 -5.95 -1.58
C MET A 12 5.77 -6.56 -2.19
N MET A 13 6.91 -5.90 -1.97
CA MET A 13 8.24 -6.39 -2.31
C MET A 13 9.17 -6.17 -1.13
N SER A 14 9.94 -7.17 -0.75
CA SER A 14 10.95 -7.08 0.31
C SER A 14 12.26 -7.67 -0.17
N TYR A 15 13.37 -7.10 0.30
CA TYR A 15 14.71 -7.56 -0.04
C TYR A 15 15.67 -7.46 1.14
N GLU A 16 16.43 -8.53 1.36
CA GLU A 16 17.49 -8.62 2.37
C GLU A 16 18.79 -8.07 1.79
N LEU A 17 19.26 -6.92 2.29
CA LEU A 17 20.41 -6.21 1.71
C LEU A 17 21.74 -6.95 1.93
N GLY A 18 21.79 -7.87 2.89
CA GLY A 18 22.93 -8.76 3.12
C GLY A 18 23.29 -9.64 1.93
N GLU A 19 22.33 -9.95 1.05
CA GLU A 19 22.55 -10.73 -0.17
C GLU A 19 23.28 -9.94 -1.27
N LEU A 20 23.18 -8.60 -1.25
CA LEU A 20 23.93 -7.72 -2.17
C LEU A 20 25.31 -7.37 -1.62
N ASN A 21 25.41 -7.15 -0.31
CA ASN A 21 26.64 -6.76 0.35
C ASN A 21 26.68 -7.29 1.78
N SER A 22 27.73 -8.05 2.11
CA SER A 22 27.92 -8.64 3.44
C SER A 22 28.04 -7.59 4.55
N SER A 23 28.42 -6.34 4.24
CA SER A 23 28.43 -5.24 5.20
C SER A 23 27.03 -4.80 5.64
N LEU A 24 25.99 -5.15 4.89
CA LEU A 24 24.58 -4.83 5.16
C LEU A 24 23.82 -6.03 5.76
N LYS A 25 24.53 -7.05 6.26
CA LYS A 25 23.90 -8.20 6.89
C LYS A 25 23.01 -7.74 8.06
N GLY A 26 21.77 -8.20 8.07
CA GLY A 26 20.75 -7.79 9.04
C GLY A 26 19.88 -6.61 8.58
N ALA A 27 20.27 -5.89 7.52
CA ALA A 27 19.46 -4.83 6.93
C ALA A 27 18.48 -5.38 5.88
N SER A 28 17.24 -4.89 5.88
CA SER A 28 16.25 -5.17 4.82
C SER A 28 15.51 -3.90 4.40
N VAL A 29 15.03 -3.91 3.17
CA VAL A 29 14.13 -2.89 2.63
C VAL A 29 12.85 -3.54 2.13
N GLN A 30 11.72 -2.92 2.44
CA GLN A 30 10.40 -3.35 1.97
C GLN A 30 9.65 -2.18 1.36
N PHE A 31 8.96 -2.44 0.26
CA PHE A 31 8.02 -1.53 -0.38
C PHE A 31 6.63 -2.16 -0.35
N ASN A 32 5.67 -1.43 0.19
CA ASN A 32 4.25 -1.78 0.18
C ASN A 32 3.50 -0.73 -0.64
N VAL A 33 2.64 -1.19 -1.56
CA VAL A 33 1.78 -0.33 -2.36
C VAL A 33 0.34 -0.80 -2.19
N ASN A 34 -0.51 0.04 -1.61
CA ASN A 34 -1.94 -0.18 -1.55
C ASN A 34 -2.65 0.62 -2.65
N ASN A 35 -3.67 0.03 -3.27
CA ASN A 35 -4.35 0.59 -4.44
C ASN A 35 -3.36 0.86 -5.61
N VAL A 36 -2.73 -0.22 -6.08
CA VAL A 36 -1.71 -0.22 -7.15
C VAL A 36 -2.23 0.40 -8.44
N ALA A 37 -3.52 0.27 -8.75
CA ALA A 37 -4.13 0.88 -9.94
C ALA A 37 -4.44 2.38 -9.79
N ASP A 38 -4.25 2.96 -8.59
CA ASP A 38 -4.70 4.32 -8.21
C ASP A 38 -6.17 4.58 -8.58
N THR A 39 -7.01 3.58 -8.32
CA THR A 39 -8.45 3.65 -8.57
C THR A 39 -9.05 4.73 -7.68
N LYS A 40 -9.75 5.70 -8.29
CA LYS A 40 -10.56 6.69 -7.56
C LYS A 40 -11.98 6.15 -7.37
N TYR A 41 -12.41 5.97 -6.13
CA TYR A 41 -13.71 5.36 -5.81
C TYR A 41 -14.35 5.95 -4.56
N VAL A 42 -15.67 5.80 -4.46
CA VAL A 42 -16.43 6.12 -3.25
C VAL A 42 -16.44 4.86 -2.37
N ALA A 43 -15.88 4.95 -1.17
CA ALA A 43 -15.83 3.82 -0.24
C ALA A 43 -17.20 3.57 0.40
N SER A 44 -17.91 4.65 0.76
CA SER A 44 -19.23 4.57 1.37
C SER A 44 -19.99 5.88 1.26
N CYS A 45 -21.30 5.83 1.46
CA CYS A 45 -22.15 7.01 1.63
C CYS A 45 -23.04 6.83 2.85
N ALA A 46 -23.21 7.88 3.65
CA ALA A 46 -24.14 7.91 4.77
C ALA A 46 -25.53 8.42 4.35
N SER A 47 -25.59 9.29 3.33
CA SER A 47 -26.84 9.82 2.76
C SER A 47 -26.69 10.05 1.24
N GLY A 48 -27.76 10.47 0.56
CA GLY A 48 -27.71 10.83 -0.87
C GLY A 48 -26.86 12.08 -1.16
N THR A 49 -26.47 12.81 -0.12
CA THR A 49 -25.68 14.04 -0.18
C THR A 49 -24.37 13.95 0.61
N ALA A 50 -24.11 12.82 1.28
CA ALA A 50 -22.92 12.62 2.11
C ALA A 50 -22.22 11.30 1.72
N CYS A 51 -21.13 11.42 0.97
CA CYS A 51 -20.31 10.32 0.48
C CYS A 51 -18.83 10.56 0.78
N PHE A 52 -18.09 9.47 0.97
CA PHE A 52 -16.69 9.48 1.36
C PHE A 52 -15.87 8.74 0.31
N TYR A 53 -14.85 9.41 -0.21
CA TYR A 53 -13.87 8.76 -1.08
C TYR A 53 -13.07 7.75 -0.28
N GLY A 54 -12.74 6.64 -0.94
CA GLY A 54 -11.76 5.71 -0.42
C GLY A 54 -10.34 6.27 -0.50
N ILE A 55 -9.43 5.61 0.19
CA ILE A 55 -8.02 6.01 0.22
C ILE A 55 -7.42 5.80 -1.19
N GLY A 56 -6.72 6.82 -1.69
CA GLY A 56 -5.97 6.74 -2.94
C GLY A 56 -4.74 5.83 -2.83
N ARG A 57 -3.89 5.79 -3.87
CA ARG A 57 -2.66 5.00 -3.78
C ARG A 57 -1.80 5.44 -2.60
N THR A 58 -1.38 4.48 -1.78
CA THR A 58 -0.40 4.71 -0.72
C THR A 58 0.83 3.87 -0.99
N VAL A 59 2.00 4.48 -0.90
CA VAL A 59 3.30 3.82 -1.04
C VAL A 59 4.07 3.99 0.24
N THR A 60 4.51 2.89 0.84
CA THR A 60 5.31 2.88 2.07
C THR A 60 6.62 2.17 1.81
N ALA A 61 7.72 2.85 2.09
CA ALA A 61 9.05 2.28 2.12
C ALA A 61 9.48 2.08 3.58
N THR A 62 9.91 0.87 3.91
CA THR A 62 10.37 0.51 5.26
C THR A 62 11.79 0.00 5.16
N VAL A 63 12.67 0.54 6.00
CA VAL A 63 14.04 0.06 6.18
C VAL A 63 14.14 -0.51 7.58
N ASN A 64 14.60 -1.75 7.70
CA ASN A 64 14.77 -2.45 8.96
C ASN A 64 16.22 -2.90 9.13
N TYR A 65 16.65 -3.03 10.39
CA TYR A 65 17.94 -3.60 10.74
C TYR A 65 17.80 -4.51 11.95
N ARG A 66 18.36 -5.73 11.87
CA ARG A 66 18.42 -6.71 12.96
C ARG A 66 19.89 -6.90 13.36
N TRP A 67 20.20 -6.61 14.63
CA TRP A 67 21.53 -6.77 15.22
C TRP A 67 21.76 -8.18 15.78
#